data_AF-A0ABD5LZ30-F1
#
_entry.id   AF-A0ABD5LZ30-F1
#
_cell.length_a   1.000
_cell.length_b   1.000
_cell.length_c   1.000
_cell.angle_alpha   90.00
_cell.angle_beta   90.00
_cell.angle_gamma   90.00
#
_symmetry.space_group_name_H-M   'P 1'
#
loop_
_entity.id
_entity.type
_entity.pdbx_description
1 polymer ?
#
loop_
_entity_poly.entity_id
_entity_poly.type
_entity_poly.pdbx_seq_one_letter_code
_entity_poly.pdbx_strand_id
1 'polypeptide(L)'
;MGPDTLNRAISKLFGREPGRKKQPPNKMGKLEHFTVHDLRRTFRSLAASLGIAGNVAERCLNHKLKGVEGIYDRHDYFEERRIAHQTVADVIEPLVNFEPASQHNTGGR
;
A
#
# COMPACT_ATOMS: atom_id res chain seq x y z
N MET A 1 -9.96 -10.04 -13.58
CA MET A 1 -10.07 -9.66 -12.16
C MET A 1 -11.20 -8.64 -12.09
N GLY A 2 -12.35 -8.97 -11.51
CA GLY A 2 -13.42 -7.98 -11.33
C GLY A 2 -12.91 -6.78 -10.52
N PRO A 3 -13.53 -5.59 -10.58
CA PRO A 3 -13.11 -4.49 -9.74
C PRO A 3 -13.32 -4.88 -8.28
N ASP A 4 -12.23 -5.20 -7.58
CA ASP A 4 -12.27 -5.46 -6.14
C ASP A 4 -12.82 -4.24 -5.39
N THR A 5 -13.36 -4.49 -4.19
CA THR A 5 -14.03 -3.48 -3.36
C THR A 5 -13.17 -2.23 -3.14
N LEU A 6 -11.85 -2.37 -3.08
CA LEU A 6 -10.91 -1.27 -2.88
C LEU A 6 -10.78 -0.41 -4.12
N ASN A 7 -10.54 -1.00 -5.30
CA ASN A 7 -10.49 -0.26 -6.55
C ASN A 7 -11.82 0.44 -6.87
N ARG A 8 -12.95 -0.17 -6.48
CA ARG A 8 -14.26 0.47 -6.59
C ARG A 8 -14.40 1.67 -5.63
N ALA A 9 -13.92 1.55 -4.39
CA ALA A 9 -13.91 2.66 -3.44
C ALA A 9 -13.04 3.82 -3.93
N ILE A 10 -11.83 3.53 -4.42
CA ILE A 10 -10.92 4.53 -5.02
C ILE A 10 -11.61 5.21 -6.22
N SER A 11 -12.17 4.43 -7.16
CA SER A 11 -12.90 4.98 -8.31
C SER A 11 -14.01 5.95 -7.88
N LYS A 12 -14.74 5.60 -6.81
CA LYS A 12 -15.79 6.46 -6.24
C LYS A 12 -15.25 7.77 -5.69
N LEU A 13 -14.06 7.76 -5.05
CA LEU A 13 -13.38 8.99 -4.61
C LEU A 13 -13.04 9.90 -5.80
N PHE A 14 -12.70 9.33 -6.95
CA PHE A 14 -12.47 10.06 -8.21
C PHE A 14 -13.76 10.49 -8.92
N GLY A 15 -14.94 10.28 -8.32
CA GLY A 15 -16.21 10.60 -8.95
C GLY A 15 -16.59 9.64 -10.08
N ARG A 16 -16.06 8.41 -10.08
CA ARG A 16 -16.29 7.39 -11.12
C ARG A 16 -17.01 6.19 -10.51
N GLU A 17 -18.30 6.07 -10.81
CA GLU A 17 -19.14 4.94 -10.42
C GLU A 17 -19.88 4.40 -11.65
N PRO A 18 -19.44 3.26 -12.22
CA PRO A 18 -20.10 2.63 -13.35
C PRO A 18 -21.58 2.33 -13.07
N GLY A 19 -22.44 2.59 -14.05
CA GLY A 19 -23.89 2.33 -13.95
C GLY A 19 -24.70 3.40 -13.21
N ARG A 20 -24.06 4.43 -12.62
CA ARG A 20 -24.77 5.57 -12.03
C ARG A 20 -24.99 6.69 -13.07
N LYS A 21 -26.24 7.12 -13.22
CA LYS A 21 -26.59 8.31 -14.04
C LYS A 21 -25.98 9.60 -13.48
N LYS A 22 -26.00 9.76 -12.15
CA LYS A 22 -25.37 10.89 -11.45
C LYS A 22 -24.11 10.41 -10.75
N GLN A 23 -22.97 10.90 -11.21
CA GLN A 23 -21.66 10.58 -10.66
C GLN A 23 -21.45 11.25 -9.30
N PRO A 24 -20.71 10.62 -8.36
CA PRO A 24 -20.34 11.26 -7.10
C PRO A 24 -19.36 12.41 -7.33
N PRO A 25 -19.26 13.36 -6.40
CA PRO A 25 -18.26 14.43 -6.49
C PRO A 25 -16.85 13.84 -6.42
N ASN A 26 -15.94 14.37 -7.24
CA ASN A 26 -14.52 14.01 -7.18
C ASN A 26 -13.89 14.63 -5.92
N LYS A 27 -13.52 13.76 -4.96
CA LYS A 27 -12.86 14.12 -3.71
C LYS A 27 -11.33 14.19 -3.84
N MET A 28 -10.77 13.69 -4.93
CA MET A 28 -9.34 13.65 -5.20
C MET A 28 -8.86 14.91 -5.96
N GLY A 29 -9.76 15.85 -6.27
CA GLY A 29 -9.43 17.12 -6.90
C GLY A 29 -8.78 16.94 -8.28
N LYS A 30 -7.57 17.47 -8.44
CA LYS A 30 -6.81 17.43 -9.70
C LYS A 30 -5.90 16.22 -9.85
N LEU A 31 -5.92 15.28 -8.90
CA LEU A 31 -5.10 14.08 -8.99
C LEU A 31 -5.52 13.20 -10.18
N GLU A 32 -4.53 12.60 -10.82
CA GLU A 32 -4.79 11.55 -11.79
C GLU A 32 -5.35 10.30 -11.10
N HIS A 33 -6.19 9.57 -11.83
CA HIS A 33 -6.77 8.35 -11.32
C HIS A 33 -5.71 7.26 -11.13
N PHE A 34 -5.67 6.68 -9.94
CA PHE A 34 -4.84 5.52 -9.62
C PHE A 34 -5.67 4.37 -9.06
N THR A 35 -5.04 3.21 -8.94
CA THR A 35 -5.59 1.96 -8.42
C THR A 35 -4.73 1.44 -7.26
N VAL A 36 -5.21 0.40 -6.57
CA VAL A 36 -4.40 -0.30 -5.55
C VAL A 36 -3.10 -0.85 -6.13
N HIS A 37 -3.08 -1.22 -7.40
CA HIS A 37 -1.87 -1.71 -8.05
C HIS A 37 -0.77 -0.64 -8.11
N ASP A 38 -1.14 0.62 -8.33
CA ASP A 38 -0.20 1.74 -8.37
C ASP A 38 0.47 1.98 -7.02
N LEU A 39 -0.26 1.77 -5.92
CA LEU A 39 0.29 1.82 -4.57
C LEU A 39 1.35 0.73 -4.35
N ARG A 40 1.11 -0.48 -4.86
CA ARG A 40 2.09 -1.58 -4.79
C ARG A 40 3.34 -1.28 -5.62
N ARG A 41 3.19 -0.70 -6.81
CA ARG A 41 4.32 -0.24 -7.64
C ARG A 41 5.13 0.83 -6.93
N THR A 42 4.45 1.80 -6.32
CA THR A 42 5.07 2.88 -5.53
C THR A 42 5.88 2.31 -4.36
N PHE A 43 5.29 1.40 -3.57
CA PHE A 43 6.01 0.72 -2.49
C PHE A 43 7.27 0.01 -2.99
N ARG A 44 7.18 -0.72 -4.11
CA ARG A 44 8.32 -1.46 -4.68
C ARG A 44 9.48 -0.55 -5.06
N SER A 45 9.18 0.59 -5.66
CA SER A 45 10.16 1.61 -6.05
C SER A 45 10.80 2.28 -4.83
N LEU A 46 9.99 2.65 -3.83
CA LEU A 46 10.49 3.23 -2.57
C LEU A 46 11.41 2.25 -1.85
N ALA A 47 10.99 0.99 -1.71
CA ALA A 47 11.79 -0.03 -1.04
C ALA A 47 13.16 -0.22 -1.73
N ALA A 48 13.19 -0.20 -3.07
CA ALA A 48 14.45 -0.25 -3.82
C ALA A 48 15.34 0.97 -3.55
N SER A 49 14.78 2.18 -3.55
CA SER A 49 15.55 3.40 -3.27
C SER A 49 16.10 3.47 -1.84
N LEU A 50 15.46 2.77 -0.90
CA LEU A 50 15.87 2.67 0.50
C LEU A 50 16.86 1.52 0.75
N GLY A 51 17.30 0.83 -0.30
CA GLY A 51 18.28 -0.26 -0.20
C GLY A 51 17.73 -1.57 0.37
N ILE A 52 16.40 -1.73 0.43
CA ILE A 52 15.78 -2.99 0.89
C ILE A 52 16.06 -4.09 -0.14
N ALA A 53 16.51 -5.24 0.36
CA ALA A 53 16.82 -6.40 -0.48
C ALA A 53 15.63 -6.82 -1.34
N GLY A 54 15.91 -7.18 -2.60
CA GLY A 54 14.87 -7.47 -3.58
C GLY A 54 13.92 -8.59 -3.15
N ASN A 55 14.45 -9.70 -2.63
CA ASN A 55 13.66 -10.82 -2.12
C ASN A 55 12.74 -10.40 -0.95
N VAL A 56 13.24 -9.58 -0.01
CA VAL A 56 12.44 -9.04 1.10
C VAL A 56 11.32 -8.13 0.57
N ALA A 57 11.62 -7.23 -0.37
CA ALA A 57 10.62 -6.34 -0.97
C ALA A 57 9.52 -7.10 -1.75
N GLU A 58 9.89 -8.16 -2.47
CA GLU A 58 8.92 -9.05 -3.13
C GLU A 58 8.03 -9.78 -2.11
N ARG A 59 8.61 -10.23 -0.99
CA ARG A 59 7.86 -10.87 0.10
C ARG A 59 6.95 -9.91 0.84
N CYS A 60 7.33 -8.64 1.04
CA CYS A 60 6.44 -7.58 1.52
C CYS A 60 5.18 -7.44 0.65
N LEU A 61 5.33 -7.63 -0.66
CA LEU A 61 4.22 -7.63 -1.62
C LEU A 61 3.49 -8.97 -1.69
N ASN A 62 3.85 -9.97 -0.89
CA ASN A 62 3.33 -11.34 -0.97
C ASN A 62 3.51 -11.97 -2.38
N HIS A 63 4.56 -11.57 -3.09
CA HIS A 63 4.95 -12.21 -4.34
C HIS A 63 5.69 -13.51 -4.06
N LYS A 64 5.53 -14.48 -4.96
CA LYS A 64 6.38 -15.68 -4.97
C LYS A 64 7.73 -15.31 -5.57
N LEU A 65 8.82 -15.72 -4.91
CA LEU A 65 10.16 -15.65 -5.50
C LEU A 65 10.17 -16.52 -6.77
N LYS A 66 10.76 -16.00 -7.84
CA LYS A 66 10.77 -16.65 -9.15
C LYS A 66 11.98 -17.58 -9.28
N GLY A 67 11.86 -18.57 -10.15
CA GLY A 67 12.98 -19.44 -10.53
C GLY A 67 13.46 -20.35 -9.39
N VAL A 68 14.75 -20.69 -9.44
CA VAL A 68 15.38 -21.65 -8.53
C VAL A 68 15.41 -21.15 -7.09
N GLU A 69 15.50 -19.83 -6.88
CA GLU A 69 15.43 -19.24 -5.54
C GLU A 69 14.16 -19.63 -4.80
N GLY A 70 13.00 -19.64 -5.46
CA GLY A 70 11.73 -20.03 -4.83
C GLY A 70 11.64 -21.51 -4.43
N ILE A 71 12.56 -22.35 -4.92
CA ILE A 71 12.66 -23.77 -4.55
C ILE A 71 13.35 -23.90 -3.18
N TYR A 72 14.42 -23.14 -2.96
CA TYR A 72 15.26 -23.25 -1.77
C TYR A 72 14.91 -22.22 -0.69
N ASP A 73 14.56 -21.01 -1.08
CA ASP A 73 14.23 -19.92 -0.18
C ASP A 73 12.76 -20.02 0.26
N ARG A 74 12.58 -20.72 1.37
CA ARG A 74 11.30 -20.95 2.05
C ARG A 74 11.11 -20.00 3.24
N HIS A 75 12.08 -19.15 3.55
CA HIS A 75 12.00 -18.22 4.66
C HIS A 75 10.98 -17.13 4.37
N ASP A 76 10.21 -16.72 5.38
CA ASP A 76 9.17 -15.71 5.22
C ASP A 76 9.68 -14.28 5.41
N TYR A 77 10.90 -14.16 5.95
CA TYR A 77 11.59 -12.90 6.25
C TYR A 77 10.75 -11.96 7.11
N PHE A 78 10.07 -12.50 8.12
CA PHE A 78 9.13 -11.71 8.91
C PHE A 78 9.76 -10.44 9.51
N GLU A 79 10.91 -10.56 10.19
CA GLU A 79 11.57 -9.40 10.81
C GLU A 79 12.09 -8.41 9.77
N GLU A 80 12.69 -8.89 8.68
CA GLU A 80 13.18 -8.02 7.61
C GLU A 80 12.04 -7.30 6.90
N ARG A 81 10.88 -7.97 6.72
CA ARG A 81 9.67 -7.35 6.18
C ARG A 81 9.11 -6.31 7.13
N ARG A 82 9.11 -6.57 8.43
CA ARG A 82 8.67 -5.60 9.45
C ARG A 82 9.53 -4.34 9.38
N ILE A 83 10.85 -4.50 9.35
CA ILE A 83 11.80 -3.40 9.21
C ILE A 83 11.57 -2.67 7.87
N ALA A 84 11.46 -3.40 6.76
CA ALA A 84 11.23 -2.80 5.45
C ALA A 84 9.94 -1.96 5.38
N HIS A 85 8.85 -2.45 5.97
CA HIS A 85 7.60 -1.69 6.06
C HIS A 85 7.76 -0.44 6.92
N GLN A 86 8.45 -0.54 8.05
CA GLN A 86 8.71 0.63 8.91
C GLN A 86 9.56 1.67 8.19
N THR A 87 10.65 1.28 7.53
CA THR A 87 11.51 2.22 6.79
C THR A 87 10.74 2.97 5.70
N VAL A 88 9.84 2.30 4.98
CA VAL A 88 8.97 2.98 4.00
C VAL A 88 7.95 3.89 4.69
N ALA A 89 7.39 3.46 5.83
CA ALA A 89 6.45 4.25 6.61
C ALA A 89 7.09 5.56 7.10
N ASP A 90 8.32 5.50 7.63
CA ASP A 90 9.06 6.68 8.13
C ASP A 90 9.28 7.75 7.05
N VAL A 91 9.32 7.36 5.78
CA VAL A 91 9.42 8.29 4.63
C VAL A 91 8.07 8.90 4.27
N ILE A 92 6.98 8.13 4.40
CA ILE A 92 5.64 8.56 3.99
C ILE A 92 4.93 9.33 5.10
N GLU A 93 5.15 8.98 6.36
CA GLU A 93 4.48 9.57 7.52
C GLU A 93 4.64 11.10 7.59
N PRO A 94 5.82 11.70 7.37
CA PRO A 94 5.95 13.15 7.35
C PRO A 94 5.26 13.83 6.16
N LEU A 95 4.96 13.09 5.10
CA LEU A 95 4.28 13.62 3.89
C LEU A 95 2.76 13.66 4.07
N VAL A 96 2.24 12.87 5.00
CA VAL A 96 0.83 12.89 5.35
C VAL A 96 0.64 13.84 6.53
N ASN A 97 -0.17 14.89 6.36
CA ASN A 97 -0.63 15.72 7.48
C ASN A 97 -1.66 14.92 8.30
N PHE A 98 -1.22 13.79 8.84
CA PHE A 98 -2.03 12.92 9.67
C PHE A 98 -1.82 13.35 11.11
N GLU A 99 -2.77 14.12 11.64
CA GLU A 99 -2.89 14.28 13.08
C GLU A 99 -3.36 12.94 13.65
N PRO A 100 -2.52 12.19 14.39
CA PRO A 100 -2.97 10.96 14.98
C PRO A 100 -4.13 11.28 15.92
N ALA A 101 -5.27 10.60 15.75
CA ALA A 101 -6.37 10.70 16.69
C ALA A 101 -5.80 10.43 18.09
N SER A 102 -5.83 11.45 18.95
CA SER A 102 -5.25 11.43 20.29
C SER A 102 -5.56 10.09 20.94
N GLN A 103 -4.51 9.38 21.39
CA GLN A 103 -4.69 8.09 22.03
C GLN A 103 -5.73 8.24 23.13
N HIS A 104 -6.89 7.62 22.95
CA HIS A 104 -7.87 7.49 24.01
C HIS A 104 -7.19 6.66 25.09
N ASN A 105 -6.75 7.37 26.13
CA ASN A 105 -6.21 6.79 27.34
C ASN A 105 -7.30 5.90 27.94
N THR A 106 -7.30 4.60 27.62
CA THR A 106 -8.08 3.60 28.34
C THR A 106 -7.38 3.32 29.67
N GLY A 107 -7.30 4.36 30.50
CA GLY A 107 -7.11 4.21 31.93
C GLY A 107 -8.43 3.73 32.50
N GLY A 108 -8.51 2.43 32.81
CA GLY A 108 -9.75 1.82 33.25
C GLY A 108 -9.56 0.45 33.87
N ARG A 109 -8.96 0.45 35.07
CA ARG A 109 -8.91 -0.61 36.12
C ARG A 109 -8.40 -2.00 35.75
#